data_AF-A0A7G2JZ52-F1
#
_entry.id   AF-A0A7G2JZ52-F1
#
_cell.length_a   1.000
_cell.length_b   1.000
_cell.length_c   1.000
_cell.angle_alpha   90.00
_cell.angle_beta   90.00
_cell.angle_gamma   90.00
#
_symmetry.space_group_name_H-M   'P 1'
#
loop_
_entity.id
_entity.type
_entity.pdbx_description
1 polymer ?
#
loop_
_entity_poly.entity_id
_entity_poly.type
_entity_poly.pdbx_seq_one_letter_code
_entity_poly.pdbx_strand_id
1 'polypeptide(L)'
;LGKDNEWFAERITNDASHFAVFHHGEKVAEVKWNVVGQHNMHNALMAIAAAHHTGVAIEDACKALGSFVNAKRRLEVKGEVNSITVYDDFAHHPEAILATLTALRDKVGGGVRILAVLEPRSNTMKMGVHKDEIDFIRAGVRHNCIAEIIKAHIGT
;
A
#
# COMPACT_ATOMS: atom_id res chain seq x y z
N LEU A 1 -5.25 -18.40 1.94
CA LEU A 1 -5.66 -17.07 2.45
C LEU A 1 -6.99 -16.71 1.83
N GLY A 2 -7.96 -16.21 2.60
CA GLY A 2 -9.28 -15.81 2.12
C GLY A 2 -10.40 -16.25 3.07
N LYS A 3 -11.60 -15.67 2.96
CA LYS A 3 -12.71 -15.89 3.91
C LYS A 3 -13.07 -17.36 4.15
N ASP A 4 -12.92 -18.19 3.12
CA ASP A 4 -13.20 -19.63 3.17
C ASP A 4 -11.97 -20.49 3.45
N ASN A 5 -10.84 -19.88 3.82
CA ASN A 5 -9.59 -20.57 4.11
C ASN A 5 -9.25 -20.49 5.59
N GLU A 6 -8.22 -21.26 5.99
CA GLU A 6 -7.67 -21.25 7.35
C GLU A 6 -7.33 -19.85 7.84
N TRP A 7 -6.71 -19.03 6.99
CA TRP A 7 -6.25 -17.68 7.34
C TRP A 7 -6.99 -16.61 6.54
N PHE A 8 -7.52 -15.63 7.24
CA PHE A 8 -8.22 -14.49 6.65
C PHE A 8 -7.97 -13.20 7.45
N ALA A 9 -8.03 -12.05 6.77
CA ALA A 9 -7.96 -10.73 7.39
C ALA A 9 -9.07 -9.83 6.87
N GLU A 10 -9.74 -9.12 7.77
CA GLU A 10 -10.78 -8.15 7.42
C GLU A 10 -10.38 -6.76 7.88
N ARG A 11 -10.34 -5.81 6.94
CA ARG A 11 -10.05 -4.41 7.27
C ARG A 11 -11.15 -3.84 8.15
N ILE A 12 -10.74 -3.14 9.21
CA ILE A 12 -11.64 -2.38 10.09
C ILE A 12 -11.64 -0.91 9.68
N THR A 13 -10.46 -0.34 9.39
CA THR A 13 -10.33 0.99 8.78
C THR A 13 -10.22 0.89 7.26
N ASN A 14 -10.64 1.95 6.55
CA ASN A 14 -10.62 1.96 5.08
C ASN A 14 -9.20 1.74 4.51
N ASP A 15 -8.20 2.37 5.13
CA ASP A 15 -6.78 2.32 4.75
C ASP A 15 -6.06 1.05 5.24
N ALA A 16 -6.74 0.13 5.91
CA ALA A 16 -6.18 -1.08 6.50
C ALA A 16 -5.04 -0.84 7.51
N SER A 17 -4.99 0.34 8.14
CA SER A 17 -4.14 0.59 9.31
C SER A 17 -4.65 -0.13 10.57
N HIS A 18 -5.89 -0.60 10.54
CA HIS A 18 -6.48 -1.47 11.56
C HIS A 18 -7.29 -2.58 10.89
N PHE A 19 -7.02 -3.82 11.25
CA PHE A 19 -7.72 -5.00 10.70
C PHE A 19 -7.82 -6.14 11.72
N ALA A 20 -8.84 -6.98 11.54
CA ALA A 20 -9.04 -8.21 12.29
C ALA A 20 -8.35 -9.40 11.59
N VAL A 21 -7.78 -10.30 12.38
CA VAL A 21 -7.14 -11.54 11.94
C VAL A 21 -8.02 -12.71 12.36
N PHE A 22 -8.28 -13.61 11.41
CA PHE A 22 -9.08 -14.81 11.60
C PHE A 22 -8.23 -16.05 11.34
N HIS A 23 -8.38 -17.05 12.20
CA HIS A 23 -7.77 -18.38 12.08
C HIS A 23 -8.86 -19.44 12.29
N HIS A 24 -9.00 -20.37 11.35
CA HIS A 24 -10.07 -21.39 11.33
C HIS A 24 -11.49 -20.81 11.49
N GLY A 25 -11.74 -19.63 10.91
CA GLY A 25 -13.05 -18.97 10.97
C GLY A 25 -13.33 -18.18 12.25
N GLU A 26 -12.46 -18.24 13.25
CA GLU A 26 -12.59 -17.47 14.48
C GLU A 26 -11.74 -16.21 14.44
N LYS A 27 -12.27 -15.09 14.96
CA LYS A 27 -11.50 -13.87 15.14
C LYS A 27 -10.55 -14.06 16.33
N VAL A 28 -9.26 -14.14 16.03
CA VAL A 28 -8.22 -14.44 17.03
C VAL A 28 -7.49 -13.20 17.52
N ALA A 29 -7.34 -12.18 16.69
CA ALA A 29 -6.60 -10.97 17.05
C ALA A 29 -6.99 -9.77 16.18
N GLU A 30 -6.43 -8.61 16.51
CA GLU A 30 -6.43 -7.41 15.67
C GLU A 30 -5.02 -6.86 15.55
N VAL A 31 -4.72 -6.24 14.42
CA VAL A 31 -3.49 -5.50 14.18
C VAL A 31 -3.82 -4.03 14.03
N LYS A 32 -3.12 -3.19 14.80
CA LYS A 32 -3.13 -1.72 14.68
C LYS A 32 -1.69 -1.27 14.44
N TRP A 33 -1.42 -0.63 13.32
CA TRP A 33 -0.07 -0.27 12.90
C TRP A 33 -0.04 1.05 12.12
N ASN A 34 1.16 1.52 11.76
CA ASN A 34 1.36 2.78 11.02
C ASN A 34 1.49 2.57 9.49
N VAL A 35 1.14 1.38 8.99
CA VAL A 35 1.20 1.03 7.56
C VAL A 35 -0.21 1.10 6.96
N VAL A 36 -0.29 1.39 5.66
CA VAL A 36 -1.56 1.49 4.94
C VAL A 36 -1.58 0.59 3.70
N GLY A 37 -2.79 0.26 3.25
CA GLY A 37 -3.07 -0.50 2.04
C GLY A 37 -3.39 -1.97 2.29
N GLN A 38 -4.41 -2.48 1.60
CA GLN A 38 -4.83 -3.88 1.70
C GLN A 38 -3.72 -4.87 1.31
N HIS A 39 -2.85 -4.50 0.37
CA HIS A 39 -1.69 -5.32 0.01
C HIS A 39 -0.76 -5.54 1.21
N ASN A 40 -0.53 -4.51 2.02
CA ASN A 40 0.27 -4.63 3.24
C ASN A 40 -0.46 -5.47 4.29
N MET A 41 -1.77 -5.29 4.47
CA MET A 41 -2.57 -6.15 5.33
C MET A 41 -2.45 -7.64 4.95
N HIS A 42 -2.49 -7.97 3.67
CA HIS A 42 -2.27 -9.36 3.21
C HIS A 42 -0.84 -9.84 3.47
N ASN A 43 0.17 -8.98 3.28
CA ASN A 43 1.56 -9.30 3.64
C ASN A 43 1.71 -9.58 5.13
N ALA A 44 1.06 -8.79 5.99
CA ALA A 44 1.03 -9.00 7.42
C ALA A 44 0.36 -10.33 7.80
N LEU A 45 -0.79 -10.66 7.18
CA LEU A 45 -1.46 -11.94 7.40
C LEU A 45 -0.54 -13.12 7.04
N MET A 46 0.19 -13.02 5.93
CA MET A 46 1.19 -14.04 5.54
C MET A 46 2.33 -14.15 6.58
N ALA A 47 2.83 -13.02 7.07
CA ALA A 47 3.88 -13.00 8.09
C ALA A 47 3.39 -13.61 9.42
N ILE A 48 2.15 -13.31 9.84
CA ILE A 48 1.52 -13.90 11.04
C ILE A 48 1.40 -15.42 10.86
N ALA A 49 0.87 -15.89 9.73
CA ALA A 49 0.72 -17.32 9.47
C ALA A 49 2.07 -18.05 9.49
N ALA A 50 3.10 -17.46 8.86
CA ALA A 50 4.45 -18.02 8.87
C ALA A 50 5.07 -18.05 10.28
N ALA A 51 4.92 -16.97 11.06
CA ALA A 51 5.40 -16.92 12.45
C ALA A 51 4.69 -17.96 13.33
N HIS A 52 3.36 -18.08 13.21
CA HIS A 52 2.59 -19.09 13.93
C HIS A 52 3.05 -20.50 13.58
N HIS A 53 3.28 -20.79 12.31
CA HIS A 53 3.78 -22.10 11.88
C HIS A 53 5.10 -22.51 12.58
N THR A 54 5.88 -21.54 13.06
CA THR A 54 7.13 -21.78 13.82
C THR A 54 6.97 -21.78 15.34
N GLY A 55 5.75 -21.64 15.85
CA GLY A 55 5.41 -21.70 17.28
C GLY A 55 5.19 -20.36 17.98
N VAL A 56 5.18 -19.24 17.24
CA VAL A 56 4.85 -17.92 17.82
C VAL A 56 3.34 -17.81 18.04
N ALA A 57 2.91 -17.34 19.22
CA ALA A 57 1.49 -17.08 19.45
C ALA A 57 0.95 -15.99 18.49
N ILE A 58 -0.26 -16.19 17.97
CA ILE A 58 -0.86 -15.28 16.98
C ILE A 58 -0.95 -13.85 17.53
N GLU A 59 -1.33 -13.71 18.80
CA GLU A 59 -1.46 -12.43 19.50
C GLU A 59 -0.13 -11.70 19.58
N ASP A 60 0.97 -12.44 19.80
CA ASP A 60 2.31 -11.85 19.90
C ASP A 60 2.83 -11.43 18.51
N ALA A 61 2.57 -12.22 17.47
CA ALA A 61 2.84 -11.82 16.09
C ALA A 61 2.05 -10.54 15.70
N CYS A 62 0.76 -10.46 16.08
CA CYS A 62 -0.07 -9.28 15.82
C CYS A 62 0.41 -8.05 16.59
N LYS A 63 0.80 -8.21 17.87
CA LYS A 63 1.39 -7.12 18.67
C LYS A 63 2.71 -6.63 18.08
N ALA A 64 3.57 -7.54 17.63
CA ALA A 64 4.85 -7.19 17.02
C ALA A 64 4.67 -6.35 15.74
N LEU A 65 3.61 -6.61 14.97
CA LEU A 65 3.28 -5.78 13.80
C LEU A 65 2.86 -4.35 14.16
N GLY A 66 2.40 -4.10 15.40
CA GLY A 66 2.07 -2.75 15.85
C GLY A 66 3.28 -1.81 15.92
N SER A 67 4.47 -2.35 16.14
CA SER A 67 5.74 -1.60 16.12
C SER A 67 6.50 -1.73 14.78
N PHE A 68 5.92 -2.40 13.79
CA PHE A 68 6.54 -2.55 12.48
C PHE A 68 6.76 -1.19 11.80
N VAL A 69 7.99 -0.97 11.36
CA VAL A 69 8.36 0.19 10.55
C VAL A 69 8.49 -0.28 9.11
N ASN A 70 7.73 0.35 8.21
CA ASN A 70 7.75 -0.02 6.80
C ASN A 70 9.13 0.18 6.18
N ALA A 71 9.36 -0.48 5.04
CA ALA A 71 10.56 -0.23 4.24
C ALA A 71 10.64 1.26 3.85
N LYS A 72 11.86 1.80 3.78
CA LYS A 72 12.08 3.17 3.31
C LYS A 72 11.43 3.37 1.94
N ARG A 73 10.94 4.60 1.70
CA ARG A 73 10.29 4.96 0.43
C ARG A 73 9.06 4.10 0.11
N ARG A 74 8.20 3.88 1.11
CA ARG A 74 6.86 3.26 0.98
C ARG A 74 5.83 4.17 1.62
N LEU A 75 5.18 5.00 0.80
CA LEU A 75 4.34 6.13 1.23
C LEU A 75 4.98 6.92 2.39
N GLU A 76 6.29 7.13 2.30
CA GLU A 76 7.06 7.81 3.33
C GLU A 76 6.77 9.30 3.27
N VAL A 77 6.28 9.88 4.37
CA VAL A 77 6.08 11.34 4.46
C VAL A 77 7.45 12.03 4.48
N LYS A 78 7.73 12.84 3.46
CA LYS A 78 8.94 13.67 3.38
C LYS A 78 8.77 15.02 4.06
N GLY A 79 7.54 15.49 4.19
CA GLY A 79 7.19 16.73 4.86
C GLY A 79 5.81 17.23 4.46
N GLU A 80 5.40 18.31 5.09
CA GLU A 80 4.16 19.03 4.79
C GLU A 80 4.46 20.53 4.71
N VAL A 81 4.00 21.19 3.64
CA VAL A 81 4.16 22.64 3.43
C VAL A 81 2.87 23.18 2.84
N ASN A 82 2.32 24.27 3.38
CA ASN A 82 1.07 24.88 2.90
C ASN A 82 -0.09 23.87 2.79
N SER A 83 -0.22 22.96 3.76
CA SER A 83 -1.20 21.86 3.76
C SER A 83 -1.06 20.87 2.60
N ILE A 84 0.13 20.81 1.99
CA ILE A 84 0.48 19.83 0.95
C ILE A 84 1.48 18.84 1.57
N THR A 85 1.05 17.59 1.75
CA THR A 85 1.92 16.50 2.21
C THR A 85 2.64 15.88 1.02
N VAL A 86 3.96 15.75 1.12
CA VAL A 86 4.80 15.09 0.11
C VAL A 86 5.11 13.67 0.56
N TYR A 87 4.80 12.70 -0.29
CA TYR A 87 5.08 11.28 -0.08
C TYR A 87 6.14 10.79 -1.07
N ASP A 88 7.06 9.94 -0.62
CA ASP A 88 8.01 9.19 -1.46
C ASP A 88 7.64 7.70 -1.47
N ASP A 89 7.56 7.11 -2.66
CA ASP A 89 7.25 5.70 -2.87
C ASP A 89 8.11 5.11 -4.01
N PHE A 90 8.58 3.87 -3.83
CA PHE A 90 9.40 3.17 -4.83
C PHE A 90 8.59 2.44 -5.92
N ALA A 91 7.26 2.54 -5.93
CA ALA A 91 6.42 1.93 -6.95
C ALA A 91 6.84 2.37 -8.37
N HIS A 92 7.21 1.40 -9.20
CA HIS A 92 7.71 1.64 -10.57
C HIS A 92 7.09 0.71 -11.61
N HIS A 93 6.32 -0.29 -11.19
CA HIS A 93 5.50 -1.12 -12.07
C HIS A 93 4.01 -0.78 -11.90
N PRO A 94 3.16 -0.96 -12.93
CA PRO A 94 1.77 -0.48 -12.92
C PRO A 94 0.96 -0.98 -11.72
N GLU A 95 1.04 -2.28 -11.40
CA GLU A 95 0.34 -2.85 -10.24
C GLU A 95 0.76 -2.19 -8.92
N ALA A 96 2.07 -1.97 -8.74
CA ALA A 96 2.61 -1.31 -7.55
C ALA A 96 2.15 0.15 -7.47
N ILE A 97 2.12 0.86 -8.61
CA ILE A 97 1.64 2.24 -8.69
C ILE A 97 0.17 2.30 -8.30
N LEU A 98 -0.65 1.41 -8.83
CA LEU A 98 -2.08 1.33 -8.51
C LEU A 98 -2.32 1.00 -7.02
N ALA A 99 -1.53 0.08 -6.47
CA ALA A 99 -1.60 -0.26 -5.05
C ALA A 99 -1.24 0.94 -4.15
N THR A 100 -0.19 1.69 -4.51
CA THR A 100 0.23 2.91 -3.81
C THR A 100 -0.85 3.99 -3.88
N LEU A 101 -1.42 4.25 -5.05
CA LEU A 101 -2.47 5.27 -5.22
C LEU A 101 -3.76 4.90 -4.49
N THR A 102 -4.16 3.63 -4.55
CA THR A 102 -5.33 3.12 -3.82
C THR A 102 -5.12 3.27 -2.31
N ALA A 103 -3.97 2.83 -1.79
CA ALA A 103 -3.66 2.95 -0.37
C ALA A 103 -3.62 4.42 0.11
N LEU A 104 -3.05 5.32 -0.71
CA LEU A 104 -3.04 6.75 -0.40
C LEU A 104 -4.46 7.32 -0.41
N ARG A 105 -5.27 7.01 -1.43
CA ARG A 105 -6.67 7.44 -1.51
C ARG A 105 -7.48 6.96 -0.30
N ASP A 106 -7.29 5.71 0.11
CA ASP A 106 -7.99 5.15 1.26
C ASP A 106 -7.62 5.86 2.56
N LYS A 107 -6.37 6.32 2.67
CA LYS A 107 -5.85 7.09 3.82
C LYS A 107 -6.36 8.52 3.86
N VAL A 108 -6.32 9.23 2.73
CA VAL A 108 -6.64 10.67 2.68
C VAL A 108 -8.13 10.97 2.43
N GLY A 109 -8.92 9.96 2.06
CA GLY A 109 -10.35 10.10 1.77
C GLY A 109 -10.62 10.77 0.41
N GLY A 110 -11.88 10.75 -0.07
CA GLY A 110 -12.24 11.17 -1.43
C GLY A 110 -12.11 12.67 -1.73
N GLY A 111 -12.10 13.54 -0.72
CA GLY A 111 -12.06 15.00 -0.88
C GLY A 111 -10.66 15.59 -1.13
N VAL A 112 -9.60 14.81 -0.94
CA VAL A 112 -8.22 15.30 -1.07
C VAL A 112 -7.70 15.10 -2.49
N ARG A 113 -7.13 16.13 -3.09
CA ARG A 113 -6.49 16.01 -4.40
C ARG A 113 -5.16 15.25 -4.27
N ILE A 114 -4.96 14.22 -5.09
CA ILE A 114 -3.69 13.50 -5.19
C ILE A 114 -2.98 13.89 -6.49
N LEU A 115 -1.71 14.27 -6.39
CA LEU A 115 -0.79 14.50 -7.51
C LEU A 115 0.26 13.40 -7.50
N ALA A 116 0.30 12.59 -8.57
CA ALA A 116 1.27 11.52 -8.74
C ALA A 116 2.35 11.93 -9.74
N VAL A 117 3.60 11.99 -9.29
CA VAL A 117 4.78 12.21 -10.12
C VAL A 117 5.51 10.88 -10.27
N LEU A 118 5.67 10.40 -11.50
CA LEU A 118 6.19 9.07 -11.80
C LEU A 118 7.49 9.17 -12.62
N GLU A 119 8.56 8.60 -12.10
CA GLU A 119 9.84 8.42 -12.80
C GLU A 119 9.94 6.98 -13.32
N PRO A 120 9.91 6.73 -14.65
CA PRO A 120 10.05 5.37 -15.19
C PRO A 120 11.48 4.83 -14.99
N ARG A 121 11.65 3.88 -14.07
CA ARG A 121 12.97 3.37 -13.68
C ARG A 121 13.40 2.10 -14.42
N SER A 122 12.53 1.10 -14.53
CA SER A 122 12.89 -0.22 -15.09
C SER A 122 12.99 -0.20 -16.62
N ASN A 123 13.80 -1.08 -17.19
CA ASN A 123 13.97 -1.19 -18.65
C ASN A 123 12.65 -1.51 -19.35
N THR A 124 11.81 -2.39 -18.78
CA THR A 124 10.49 -2.73 -19.32
C THR A 124 9.54 -1.53 -19.34
N MET A 125 9.60 -0.65 -18.33
CA MET A 125 8.84 0.60 -18.30
C MET A 125 9.36 1.62 -19.33
N LYS A 126 10.67 1.71 -19.52
CA LYS A 126 11.30 2.59 -20.52
C LYS A 126 11.03 2.13 -21.95
N MET A 127 10.93 0.81 -22.17
CA MET A 127 10.62 0.21 -23.47
C MET A 127 9.14 0.31 -23.87
N GLY A 128 8.27 0.84 -23.00
CA GLY A 128 6.87 1.09 -23.32
C GLY A 128 5.97 -0.14 -23.26
N VAL A 129 6.44 -1.25 -22.68
CA VAL A 129 5.64 -2.49 -22.54
C VAL A 129 4.36 -2.26 -21.72
N HIS A 130 4.41 -1.32 -20.78
CA HIS A 130 3.32 -0.99 -19.86
C HIS A 130 2.55 0.28 -20.25
N LYS A 131 2.65 0.72 -21.51
CA LYS A 131 2.12 2.02 -21.93
C LYS A 131 0.61 2.13 -21.70
N ASP A 132 -0.15 1.11 -22.06
CA ASP A 132 -1.61 1.11 -21.95
C ASP A 132 -2.07 1.11 -20.48
N GLU A 133 -1.37 0.38 -19.61
CA GLU A 133 -1.64 0.34 -18.17
C GLU A 133 -1.34 1.69 -17.50
N ILE A 134 -0.26 2.36 -17.92
CA ILE A 134 0.08 3.69 -17.44
C ILE A 134 -0.91 4.74 -17.96
N ASP A 135 -1.38 4.62 -19.20
CA ASP A 135 -2.41 5.49 -19.76
C ASP A 135 -3.77 5.29 -19.07
N PHE A 136 -4.11 4.04 -18.69
CA PHE A 136 -5.26 3.74 -17.85
C PHE A 136 -5.13 4.38 -16.46
N ILE A 137 -3.99 4.22 -15.79
CA ILE A 137 -3.71 4.86 -14.50
C ILE A 137 -3.84 6.40 -14.64
N ARG A 138 -3.28 6.99 -15.70
CA ARG A 138 -3.43 8.44 -15.97
C ARG A 138 -4.89 8.86 -16.07
N ALA A 139 -5.72 8.11 -16.80
CA ALA A 139 -7.12 8.43 -17.03
C ALA A 139 -8.00 8.29 -15.76
N GLY A 140 -7.78 7.22 -14.98
CA GLY A 140 -8.48 6.98 -13.71
C GLY A 140 -8.11 8.00 -12.63
N VAL A 141 -6.87 8.49 -12.67
CA VAL A 141 -6.41 9.54 -11.78
C VAL A 141 -7.10 10.86 -12.15
N ARG A 142 -7.18 11.26 -13.44
CA ARG A 142 -7.80 12.54 -13.90
C ARG A 142 -9.22 12.85 -13.40
N HIS A 143 -10.03 11.87 -12.99
CA HIS A 143 -11.42 12.11 -12.57
C HIS A 143 -11.59 12.61 -11.12
N ASN A 144 -10.56 12.52 -10.26
CA ASN A 144 -10.53 13.13 -8.91
C ASN A 144 -9.10 13.34 -8.33
N CYS A 145 -8.08 13.14 -9.17
CA CYS A 145 -6.67 13.27 -8.86
C CYS A 145 -5.99 13.91 -10.09
N ILE A 146 -5.43 15.11 -9.97
CA ILE A 146 -4.66 15.63 -11.10
C ILE A 146 -3.27 15.01 -11.00
N ALA A 147 -3.01 13.92 -11.72
CA ALA A 147 -1.65 13.46 -11.97
C ALA A 147 -1.06 14.21 -13.15
N GLU A 148 -0.01 14.96 -12.87
CA GLU A 148 0.92 15.41 -13.88
C GLU A 148 2.09 14.43 -13.84
N ILE A 149 2.17 13.53 -14.83
CA ILE A 149 3.38 12.73 -15.02
C ILE A 149 4.45 13.68 -15.54
N ILE A 150 5.12 14.36 -14.61
CA ILE A 150 6.34 15.07 -14.91
C ILE A 150 7.38 13.98 -15.18
N LYS A 151 7.68 13.77 -16.46
CA LYS A 151 8.82 12.96 -16.89
C LYS A 151 10.06 13.74 -16.44
N ALA A 152 10.46 13.56 -15.18
CA ALA A 152 11.67 14.15 -14.65
C ALA A 152 12.83 13.55 -15.44
N HIS A 153 13.33 14.31 -16.43
CA HIS A 153 14.59 14.03 -17.08
C HIS A 153 15.67 14.37 -16.06
N ILE A 154 15.98 13.42 -15.18
CA ILE A 154 17.18 13.53 -14.36
C ILE A 154 18.32 13.20 -15.30
N GLY A 155 18.92 14.27 -15.84
CA GLY A 155 20.13 14.18 -16.65
C GLY A 155 21.19 13.39 -15.90
N THR A 156 21.88 12.53 -16.65
CA THR A 156 23.23 12.07 -16.32
C THR A 156 24.18 13.23 -16.16
#